data_AF-A0A5E4GFQ6-F1
#
_entry.id   AF-A0A5E4GFQ6-F1
#
_cell.length_a   1.000
_cell.length_b   1.000
_cell.length_c   1.000
_cell.angle_alpha   90.00
_cell.angle_beta   90.00
_cell.angle_gamma   90.00
#
_symmetry.space_group_name_H-M   'P 1'
#
loop_
_entity.id
_entity.type
_entity.pdbx_description
1 polymer ?
#
loop_
_entity_poly.entity_id
_entity_poly.type
_entity_poly.pdbx_seq_one_letter_code
_entity_poly.pdbx_strand_id
1 'polypeptide(L)'
;MDVIPLTMSSSSKFLQIPTTLTLTFKLSSSPNKPTNPSLLPNPSNPTLTLRLHQTHKPKNPIFHTPSKTHHHLHHTLFSTPPNSPAPPPDHQSEQFKAAQDALLEFLQEFGVSETEATFVSSNSPRYLRMLVDGVLELDELGLWRERERKEGRELVGFKEKVRYLAKEKGDNGKVAFLESVVGLSLSSAMNLARHLSAETLPRLVEKVKYVKEIFFSGSNDVGLIGKNARRMMMHLSIPIDEDLQQTLSFFEKIAARRGGLDMLGFGDATFRCLIESFPRLLLLSLDPHVAPILEYLENIGVPRERMTNIVLLYPPIIFCNIKVIKTRVLAFREVGVEDKDVGRMLVKYPWILSTSIQENFKEVLSFFDLEKVPKMSVGLAIKSWPHVLGCSTSLLKLMVDQLGELGIRNKKLGQVISRSPQLLIRKPVEFLQVVSFVEGLGFDKETVGIILGRCPEIFAASIERTLSKKLQFLASIGVSKVHLPRVIKKYPELLVSDTDRNLLPRMKYLMKKGLSRRDIAFMVRRFSPLLGYSIEEVLRPKLEFLINTMEKPVTDLVEYPRYFSYSLEKKIKPRYWVLKARNVECSLKDMLGKNDEQFAEEFMGVGSMLVPLPPSPRQ
;
A
#
# COMPACT_ATOMS: atom_id res chain seq x y z
N MET A 1 5.60 -69.37 11.58
CA MET A 1 5.96 -69.63 13.00
C MET A 1 5.87 -68.31 13.72
N ASP A 2 4.98 -68.30 14.71
CA ASP A 2 4.48 -67.17 15.49
C ASP A 2 5.57 -66.40 16.24
N VAL A 3 5.36 -65.08 16.41
CA VAL A 3 5.32 -64.39 17.72
C VAL A 3 4.40 -63.14 17.63
N ILE A 4 3.32 -63.20 18.40
CA ILE A 4 2.29 -62.22 18.87
C ILE A 4 2.92 -61.28 19.95
N PRO A 5 2.40 -60.09 20.44
CA PRO A 5 1.00 -59.60 20.63
C PRO A 5 0.68 -58.12 20.29
N LEU A 6 -0.59 -57.74 20.00
CA LEU A 6 -1.78 -57.44 20.87
C LEU A 6 -1.62 -56.13 21.69
N THR A 7 -2.21 -54.99 21.29
CA THR A 7 -3.60 -54.47 21.44
C THR A 7 -3.94 -53.79 22.78
N MET A 8 -4.77 -52.73 22.64
CA MET A 8 -5.75 -52.10 23.57
C MET A 8 -5.34 -50.67 23.99
N SER A 9 -5.93 -49.62 23.41
CA SER A 9 -7.28 -49.07 23.66
C SER A 9 -7.51 -48.63 25.11
N SER A 10 -7.56 -47.31 25.34
CA SER A 10 -8.37 -46.70 26.40
C SER A 10 -8.68 -45.24 26.06
N SER A 11 -9.93 -44.87 26.32
CA SER A 11 -10.66 -43.67 25.88
C SER A 11 -10.61 -42.50 26.86
N SER A 12 -10.96 -41.33 26.31
CA SER A 12 -11.57 -40.15 26.96
C SER A 12 -10.64 -39.21 27.75
N LYS A 13 -10.75 -37.88 27.70
CA LYS A 13 -11.95 -37.03 27.56
C LYS A 13 -11.67 -35.76 26.74
N PHE A 14 -12.63 -35.44 25.87
CA PHE A 14 -12.82 -34.13 25.26
C PHE A 14 -13.24 -33.10 26.31
N LEU A 15 -12.68 -31.89 26.24
CA LEU A 15 -13.34 -30.67 26.70
C LEU A 15 -13.71 -29.86 25.44
N GLN A 16 -14.96 -30.00 25.01
CA GLN A 16 -15.60 -29.06 24.10
C GLN A 16 -15.88 -27.77 24.90
N ILE A 17 -15.38 -26.63 24.42
CA ILE A 17 -15.88 -25.32 24.81
C ILE A 17 -16.77 -24.84 23.66
N PRO A 18 -18.10 -24.69 23.86
CA PRO A 18 -18.97 -24.06 22.89
C PRO A 18 -18.82 -22.55 22.98
N THR A 19 -18.53 -21.85 21.88
CA THR A 19 -18.69 -20.39 21.80
C THR A 19 -19.90 -20.06 20.95
N THR A 20 -21.09 -20.33 21.49
CA THR A 20 -22.34 -19.76 21.00
C THR A 20 -22.49 -18.40 21.68
N LEU A 21 -22.29 -17.30 20.95
CA LEU A 21 -22.67 -15.96 21.43
C LEU A 21 -24.11 -15.69 21.01
N THR A 22 -25.04 -15.96 21.92
CA THR A 22 -26.44 -15.53 21.79
C THR A 22 -26.54 -14.06 22.21
N LEU A 23 -26.77 -13.15 21.26
CA LEU A 23 -27.10 -11.75 21.55
C LEU A 23 -28.61 -11.63 21.79
N THR A 24 -29.02 -11.43 23.04
CA THR A 24 -30.39 -11.04 23.39
C THR A 24 -30.49 -9.52 23.38
N PHE A 25 -31.31 -8.97 22.47
CA PHE A 25 -31.68 -7.55 22.48
C PHE A 25 -32.86 -7.34 23.43
N LYS A 26 -32.68 -6.55 24.50
CA LYS A 26 -33.79 -5.91 25.20
C LYS A 26 -33.98 -4.51 24.60
N LEU A 27 -35.08 -4.32 23.87
CA LEU A 27 -35.63 -3.00 23.61
C LEU A 27 -36.36 -2.51 24.87
N SER A 28 -36.00 -1.34 25.38
CA SER A 28 -36.89 -0.55 26.22
C SER A 28 -37.36 0.68 25.45
N SER A 29 -38.66 0.91 25.50
CA SER A 29 -39.42 1.88 24.72
C SER A 29 -39.83 3.09 25.57
N SER A 30 -39.36 4.30 25.19
CA SER A 30 -40.01 5.64 25.18
C SER A 30 -40.67 6.23 26.46
N PRO A 31 -41.15 7.51 26.53
CA PRO A 31 -41.09 8.66 25.56
C PRO A 31 -40.86 10.10 26.14
N ASN A 32 -40.73 11.08 25.21
CA ASN A 32 -41.13 12.53 25.22
C ASN A 32 -40.23 13.70 25.78
N LYS A 33 -39.60 14.44 24.83
CA LYS A 33 -39.54 15.93 24.48
C LYS A 33 -39.64 17.06 25.56
N PRO A 34 -39.33 18.36 25.24
CA PRO A 34 -38.34 18.99 24.32
C PRO A 34 -37.63 20.28 24.89
N THR A 35 -36.44 20.69 24.41
CA THR A 35 -36.05 22.14 24.22
C THR A 35 -34.67 22.35 23.54
N ASN A 36 -34.72 23.08 22.41
CA ASN A 36 -33.81 24.04 21.70
C ASN A 36 -32.28 24.23 21.98
N PRO A 37 -31.53 24.90 21.05
CA PRO A 37 -30.23 24.46 20.56
C PRO A 37 -29.05 25.31 21.02
N SER A 38 -27.84 24.74 21.04
CA SER A 38 -26.58 25.40 20.65
C SER A 38 -25.37 24.49 20.94
N LEU A 39 -24.31 24.72 20.16
CA LEU A 39 -22.92 24.25 20.32
C LEU A 39 -22.58 22.85 19.76
N LEU A 40 -22.03 22.87 18.55
CA LEU A 40 -21.14 21.85 18.00
C LEU A 40 -19.88 21.70 18.89
N PRO A 41 -19.38 20.46 19.06
CA PRO A 41 -17.98 20.23 18.72
C PRO A 41 -17.74 18.97 17.88
N ASN A 42 -16.63 19.01 17.14
CA ASN A 42 -16.08 18.01 16.22
C ASN A 42 -16.08 16.55 16.73
N PRO A 43 -16.22 15.55 15.83
CA PRO A 43 -16.04 14.15 16.17
C PRO A 43 -14.55 13.79 16.26
N SER A 44 -14.08 13.60 17.49
CA SER A 44 -12.84 12.91 17.83
C SER A 44 -12.97 11.41 17.53
N ASN A 45 -11.93 10.82 16.93
CA ASN A 45 -11.78 9.38 16.71
C ASN A 45 -12.06 8.55 18.00
N PRO A 46 -12.71 7.38 17.92
CA PRO A 46 -12.80 6.49 19.07
C PRO A 46 -11.45 5.81 19.33
N THR A 47 -10.85 6.12 20.48
CA THR A 47 -9.69 5.43 21.03
C THR A 47 -10.13 4.09 21.63
N LEU A 48 -9.72 2.98 21.01
CA LEU A 48 -9.86 1.64 21.61
C LEU A 48 -8.84 1.50 22.73
N THR A 49 -9.31 1.40 23.97
CA THR A 49 -8.46 1.12 25.13
C THR A 49 -8.70 -0.33 25.55
N LEU A 50 -7.76 -1.23 25.23
CA LEU A 50 -7.75 -2.61 25.72
C LEU A 50 -7.19 -2.61 27.15
N ARG A 51 -8.05 -2.82 28.15
CA ARG A 51 -7.64 -3.19 29.51
C ARG A 51 -7.63 -4.72 29.61
N LEU A 52 -6.45 -5.31 29.81
CA LEU A 52 -6.32 -6.71 30.19
C LEU A 52 -6.37 -6.82 31.73
N HIS A 53 -7.38 -7.51 32.25
CA HIS A 53 -7.40 -7.97 33.64
C HIS A 53 -6.54 -9.25 33.74
N GLN A 54 -5.44 -9.18 34.50
CA GLN A 54 -4.68 -10.36 34.93
C GLN A 54 -5.32 -10.93 36.19
N THR A 55 -5.79 -12.18 36.12
CA THR A 55 -6.27 -12.94 37.28
C THR A 55 -5.20 -13.92 37.78
N HIS A 56 -4.85 -13.75 39.06
CA HIS A 56 -4.34 -14.70 40.06
C HIS A 56 -2.97 -15.43 39.89
N LYS A 57 -2.09 -15.13 40.87
CA LYS A 57 -0.90 -15.88 41.32
C LYS A 57 -1.29 -17.15 42.10
N PRO A 58 -0.42 -18.18 42.14
CA PRO A 58 -0.22 -18.99 43.34
C PRO A 58 1.14 -18.72 44.00
N LYS A 59 1.17 -18.84 45.33
CA LYS A 59 2.32 -18.66 46.24
C LYS A 59 3.21 -19.91 46.24
N ASN A 60 4.53 -19.74 46.37
CA ASN A 60 5.45 -20.79 46.86
C ASN A 60 6.03 -20.40 48.23
N PRO A 61 6.33 -21.39 49.11
CA PRO A 61 6.89 -21.19 50.45
C PRO A 61 8.43 -21.14 50.47
N ILE A 62 8.97 -20.79 51.64
CA ILE A 62 10.36 -20.44 51.96
C ILE A 62 11.14 -21.66 52.52
N PHE A 63 12.48 -21.60 52.38
CA PHE A 63 13.60 -22.32 53.07
C PHE A 63 14.19 -23.56 52.38
N HIS A 64 15.44 -23.46 51.89
CA HIS A 64 16.68 -23.74 52.65
C HIS A 64 17.94 -23.45 51.80
N THR A 65 18.96 -22.88 52.43
CA THR A 65 20.35 -22.70 51.94
C THR A 65 21.08 -24.05 51.77
N PRO A 66 22.13 -24.12 50.91
CA PRO A 66 23.46 -24.22 51.48
C PRO A 66 24.56 -23.38 50.81
N SER A 67 25.54 -23.10 51.66
CA SER A 67 26.85 -22.46 51.56
C SER A 67 27.72 -22.69 50.31
N LYS A 68 28.41 -21.60 49.92
CA LYS A 68 29.83 -21.42 49.49
C LYS A 68 30.47 -22.56 48.67
N THR A 69 31.05 -22.35 47.47
CA THR A 69 32.15 -21.44 47.12
C THR A 69 32.31 -21.38 45.59
N HIS A 70 32.53 -20.21 45.01
CA HIS A 70 33.60 -19.87 44.03
C HIS A 70 33.32 -18.48 43.46
N HIS A 71 34.14 -17.52 43.88
CA HIS A 71 34.18 -16.16 43.35
C HIS A 71 34.80 -16.16 41.95
N HIS A 72 34.18 -15.45 41.00
CA HIS A 72 34.82 -14.34 40.27
C HIS A 72 33.73 -13.42 39.70
N LEU A 73 33.72 -12.18 40.20
CA LEU A 73 32.76 -11.12 39.93
C LEU A 73 33.07 -10.44 38.60
N HIS A 74 32.11 -10.40 37.68
CA HIS A 74 32.02 -9.34 36.67
C HIS A 74 31.26 -8.16 37.30
N HIS A 75 31.97 -7.07 37.62
CA HIS A 75 31.35 -5.82 38.03
C HIS A 75 30.90 -5.01 36.81
N THR A 76 29.60 -4.75 36.71
CA THR A 76 28.99 -3.71 35.88
C THR A 76 29.20 -2.34 36.53
N LEU A 77 30.03 -1.49 35.91
CA LEU A 77 30.35 -0.12 36.36
C LEU A 77 29.79 0.93 35.39
N PHE A 78 28.48 1.03 35.18
CA PHE A 78 27.90 2.21 34.51
C PHE A 78 26.46 2.45 35.00
N SER A 79 26.24 3.56 35.70
CA SER A 79 24.93 4.14 35.98
C SER A 79 24.33 4.74 34.70
N THR A 80 23.00 4.74 34.60
CA THR A 80 22.26 5.28 33.43
C THR A 80 22.11 6.80 33.55
N PRO A 81 22.40 7.60 32.50
CA PRO A 81 22.35 9.06 32.59
C PRO A 81 20.91 9.61 32.50
N PRO A 82 20.62 10.78 33.13
CA PRO A 82 19.28 11.38 33.15
C PRO A 82 18.88 12.03 31.82
N ASN A 83 17.62 11.81 31.42
CA ASN A 83 16.98 12.36 30.22
C ASN A 83 16.40 13.77 30.47
N SER A 84 17.18 14.84 30.30
CA SER A 84 16.78 16.18 29.76
C SER A 84 17.87 17.24 30.02
N PRO A 85 18.00 18.31 29.19
CA PRO A 85 19.04 19.32 29.35
C PRO A 85 18.56 20.54 30.14
N ALA A 86 19.19 20.82 31.28
CA ALA A 86 19.35 22.19 31.78
C ALA A 86 20.65 22.77 31.18
N PRO A 87 20.77 24.10 30.97
CA PRO A 87 22.02 24.70 30.50
C PRO A 87 23.12 24.50 31.56
N PRO A 88 24.31 24.03 31.19
CA PRO A 88 25.39 23.81 32.14
C PRO A 88 26.03 25.13 32.60
N PRO A 89 26.54 25.23 33.86
CA PRO A 89 27.30 26.38 34.36
C PRO A 89 28.60 26.64 33.57
N ASP A 90 29.13 27.87 33.63
CA ASP A 90 30.26 28.33 32.81
C ASP A 90 31.51 27.43 32.87
N HIS A 91 31.85 26.86 34.03
CA HIS A 91 32.97 25.91 34.16
C HIS A 91 32.73 24.57 33.44
N GLN A 92 31.47 24.12 33.34
CA GLN A 92 31.14 22.95 32.52
C GLN A 92 31.28 23.31 31.04
N SER A 93 31.04 24.55 30.62
CA SER A 93 31.23 24.97 29.22
C SER A 93 32.69 24.86 28.77
N GLU A 94 33.65 25.24 29.61
CA GLU A 94 35.09 25.08 29.30
C GLU A 94 35.52 23.61 29.27
N GLN A 95 35.06 22.80 30.22
CA GLN A 95 35.32 21.36 30.26
C GLN A 95 34.71 20.62 29.05
N PHE A 96 33.49 20.99 28.65
CA PHE A 96 32.86 20.44 27.44
C PHE A 96 33.63 20.81 26.18
N LYS A 97 34.15 22.03 26.08
CA LYS A 97 34.99 22.46 24.95
C LYS A 97 36.31 21.68 24.93
N ALA A 98 36.96 21.52 26.08
CA ALA A 98 38.17 20.69 26.19
C ALA A 98 37.90 19.21 25.83
N ALA A 99 36.73 18.67 26.18
CA ALA A 99 36.31 17.32 25.80
C ALA A 99 36.02 17.19 24.30
N GLN A 100 35.45 18.23 23.66
CA GLN A 100 35.28 18.29 22.21
C GLN A 100 36.63 18.25 21.49
N ASP A 101 37.59 19.06 21.93
CA ASP A 101 38.94 19.08 21.36
C ASP A 101 39.66 17.73 21.56
N ALA A 102 39.49 17.10 22.74
CA ALA A 102 40.02 15.76 23.00
C ALA A 102 39.44 14.72 22.04
N LEU A 103 38.12 14.75 21.83
CA LEU A 103 37.42 13.82 20.95
C LEU A 103 37.79 14.05 19.48
N LEU A 104 37.98 15.29 19.05
CA LEU A 104 38.42 15.62 17.69
C LEU A 104 39.79 15.00 17.38
N GLU A 105 40.79 15.21 18.25
CA GLU A 105 42.12 14.60 18.10
C GLU A 105 42.05 13.07 18.12
N PHE A 106 41.24 12.52 19.03
CA PHE A 106 41.04 11.09 19.13
C PHE A 106 40.44 10.49 17.84
N LEU A 107 39.45 11.14 17.22
CA LEU A 107 38.86 10.67 15.97
C LEU A 107 39.85 10.72 14.80
N GLN A 108 40.71 11.75 14.76
CA GLN A 108 41.76 11.88 13.76
C GLN A 108 42.82 10.77 13.88
N GLU A 109 43.17 10.33 15.09
CA GLU A 109 44.06 9.16 15.30
C GLU A 109 43.54 7.89 14.63
N PHE A 110 42.21 7.74 14.53
CA PHE A 110 41.57 6.59 13.89
C PHE A 110 41.33 6.79 12.38
N GLY A 111 41.89 7.83 11.78
CA GLY A 111 41.89 8.06 10.33
C GLY A 111 40.64 8.74 9.77
N VAL A 112 39.86 9.41 10.63
CA VAL A 112 38.71 10.23 10.18
C VAL A 112 39.21 11.59 9.71
N SER A 113 38.61 12.14 8.64
CA SER A 113 39.00 13.47 8.13
C SER A 113 38.70 14.58 9.15
N GLU A 114 39.44 15.68 9.09
CA GLU A 114 39.27 16.81 10.02
C GLU A 114 37.84 17.38 10.02
N THR A 115 37.22 17.48 8.85
CA THR A 115 35.85 17.99 8.70
C THR A 115 34.83 17.07 9.37
N GLU A 116 34.98 15.76 9.21
CA GLU A 116 34.13 14.76 9.84
C GLU A 116 34.36 14.67 11.36
N ALA A 117 35.61 14.71 11.81
CA ALA A 117 35.96 14.71 13.23
C ALA A 117 35.39 15.95 13.95
N THR A 118 35.45 17.11 13.30
CA THR A 118 34.84 18.36 13.79
C THR A 118 33.32 18.23 13.89
N PHE A 119 32.68 17.64 12.86
CA PHE A 119 31.24 17.42 12.89
C PHE A 119 30.82 16.45 14.01
N VAL A 120 31.51 15.31 14.15
CA VAL A 120 31.21 14.29 15.15
C VAL A 120 31.39 14.82 16.57
N SER A 121 32.52 15.49 16.84
CA SER A 121 32.78 16.09 18.16
C SER A 121 31.76 17.18 18.51
N SER A 122 31.31 17.97 17.53
CA SER A 122 30.30 19.01 17.78
C SER A 122 28.87 18.44 17.97
N ASN A 123 28.58 17.25 17.45
CA ASN A 123 27.22 16.68 17.38
C ASN A 123 27.04 15.38 18.19
N SER A 124 27.92 15.08 19.16
CA SER A 124 27.82 13.90 20.04
C SER A 124 27.71 14.27 21.54
N PRO A 125 26.72 15.10 21.93
CA PRO A 125 26.64 15.67 23.27
C PRO A 125 26.44 14.63 24.38
N ARG A 126 25.77 13.50 24.12
CA ARG A 126 25.53 12.46 25.15
C ARG A 126 26.79 11.63 25.38
N TYR A 127 27.52 11.29 24.31
CA TYR A 127 28.81 10.63 24.41
C TYR A 127 29.84 11.50 25.13
N LEU A 128 29.93 12.79 24.77
CA LEU A 128 30.80 13.75 25.45
C LEU A 128 30.48 13.88 26.94
N ARG A 129 29.20 14.01 27.28
CA ARG A 129 28.77 14.06 28.69
C ARG A 129 29.18 12.81 29.45
N MET A 130 28.99 11.63 28.86
CA MET A 130 29.43 10.37 29.48
C MET A 130 30.94 10.34 29.75
N LEU A 131 31.77 10.92 28.88
CA LEU A 131 33.21 11.02 29.11
C LEU A 131 33.55 12.05 30.20
N VAL A 132 32.94 13.23 30.15
CA VAL A 132 33.12 14.31 31.13
C VAL A 132 32.74 13.81 32.54
N ASP A 133 31.56 13.23 32.68
CA ASP A 133 31.06 12.70 33.96
C ASP A 133 32.00 11.60 34.49
N GLY A 134 32.52 10.74 33.60
CA GLY A 134 33.49 9.72 33.97
C GLY A 134 34.83 10.29 34.44
N VAL A 135 35.28 11.42 33.87
CA VAL A 135 36.49 12.10 34.36
C VAL A 135 36.27 12.69 35.74
N LEU A 136 35.15 13.39 35.93
CA LEU A 136 34.79 14.02 37.20
C LEU A 136 34.62 13.00 38.31
N GLU A 137 33.95 11.87 38.05
CA GLU A 137 33.79 10.78 39.02
C GLU A 137 35.15 10.19 39.44
N LEU A 138 36.07 9.98 38.49
CA LEU A 138 37.41 9.48 38.80
C LEU A 138 38.28 10.51 39.53
N ASP A 139 38.08 11.80 39.28
CA ASP A 139 38.71 12.90 40.02
C ASP A 139 38.21 12.94 41.46
N GLU A 140 36.91 12.83 41.68
CA GLU A 140 36.30 12.77 43.03
C GLU A 140 36.79 11.55 43.82
N LEU A 141 36.94 10.40 43.16
CA LEU A 141 37.40 9.16 43.79
C LEU A 141 38.93 9.08 43.92
N GLY A 142 39.69 10.02 43.35
CA GLY A 142 41.16 10.03 43.39
C GLY A 142 41.84 8.85 42.68
N LEU A 143 41.11 8.20 41.76
CA LEU A 143 41.52 6.93 41.12
C LEU A 143 42.45 7.11 39.90
N TRP A 144 42.73 8.35 39.49
CA TRP A 144 43.66 8.64 38.40
C TRP A 144 45.08 8.14 38.68
N ARG A 145 45.54 8.23 39.94
CA ARG A 145 46.86 7.73 40.35
C ARG A 145 47.07 6.24 40.11
N GLU A 146 46.00 5.44 40.16
CA GLU A 146 46.07 4.01 39.86
C GLU A 146 46.17 3.74 38.36
N ARG A 147 45.55 4.59 37.55
CA ARG A 147 45.54 4.51 36.08
C ARG A 147 46.84 5.03 35.46
N GLU A 148 47.39 6.13 35.98
CA GLU A 148 48.70 6.67 35.62
C GLU A 148 49.81 5.65 35.87
N ARG A 149 49.72 4.90 36.98
CA ARG A 149 50.66 3.81 37.30
C ARG A 149 50.60 2.66 36.28
N LYS A 150 49.43 2.39 35.71
CA LYS A 150 49.25 1.36 34.66
C LYS A 150 49.76 1.82 33.30
N GLU A 151 49.62 3.11 32.97
CA GLU A 151 50.02 3.65 31.67
C GLU A 151 51.50 4.08 31.61
N GLY A 152 52.14 4.26 32.76
CA GLY A 152 53.56 4.64 32.84
C GLY A 152 53.82 6.10 32.46
N ARG A 153 52.78 6.95 32.42
CA ARG A 153 52.85 8.39 32.13
C ARG A 153 51.86 9.17 32.99
N GLU A 154 52.21 10.40 33.34
CA GLU A 154 51.33 11.33 34.05
C GLU A 154 50.27 11.85 33.07
N LEU A 155 48.98 11.78 33.44
CA LEU A 155 47.87 12.24 32.62
C LEU A 155 47.57 13.69 33.00
N VAL A 156 48.24 14.63 32.32
CA VAL A 156 48.23 16.04 32.70
C VAL A 156 47.08 16.76 31.99
N GLY A 157 46.10 17.20 32.79
CA GLY A 157 45.00 18.05 32.32
C GLY A 157 43.76 17.30 31.86
N PHE A 158 42.63 18.01 31.89
CA PHE A 158 41.30 17.45 31.65
C PHE A 158 41.16 16.82 30.25
N LYS A 159 41.73 17.46 29.22
CA LYS A 159 41.71 16.99 27.83
C LYS A 159 42.35 15.60 27.68
N GLU A 160 43.49 15.38 28.35
CA GLU A 160 44.23 14.11 28.28
C GLU A 160 43.49 12.99 29.02
N LYS A 161 42.89 13.30 30.17
CA LYS A 161 42.01 12.39 30.92
C LYS A 161 40.79 11.93 30.09
N VAL A 162 40.15 12.86 29.37
CA VAL A 162 39.03 12.54 28.46
C VAL A 162 39.49 11.58 27.35
N ARG A 163 40.64 11.85 26.73
CA ARG A 163 41.22 11.01 25.67
C ARG A 163 41.58 9.61 26.18
N TYR A 164 42.10 9.50 27.40
CA TYR A 164 42.34 8.22 28.07
C TYR A 164 41.05 7.40 28.22
N LEU A 165 39.96 8.00 28.73
CA LEU A 165 38.68 7.30 28.87
C LEU A 165 38.08 6.88 27.53
N ALA A 166 38.23 7.70 26.49
CA ALA A 166 37.81 7.33 25.14
C ALA A 166 38.57 6.09 24.62
N LYS A 167 39.89 5.99 24.90
CA LYS A 167 40.70 4.80 24.58
C LYS A 167 40.28 3.57 25.38
N GLU A 168 40.08 3.72 26.69
CA GLU A 168 39.71 2.61 27.59
C GLU A 168 38.35 2.00 27.23
N LYS A 169 37.40 2.80 26.73
CA LYS A 169 36.10 2.28 26.26
C LYS A 169 36.21 1.29 25.10
N GLY A 170 37.29 1.34 24.33
CA GLY A 170 37.56 0.41 23.23
C GLY A 170 36.56 0.49 22.07
N ASP A 171 35.75 1.55 21.99
CA ASP A 171 34.80 1.75 20.89
C ASP A 171 35.43 2.42 19.67
N ASN A 172 36.66 2.92 19.79
CA ASN A 172 37.45 3.56 18.73
C ASN A 172 36.67 4.69 18.03
N GLY A 173 35.91 5.47 18.80
CA GLY A 173 35.13 6.62 18.29
C GLY A 173 33.82 6.25 17.58
N LYS A 174 33.48 4.96 17.46
CA LYS A 174 32.26 4.51 16.78
C LYS A 174 30.99 5.00 17.47
N VAL A 175 30.94 5.05 18.80
CA VAL A 175 29.72 5.47 19.51
C VAL A 175 29.45 6.96 19.27
N ALA A 176 30.50 7.80 19.33
CA ALA A 176 30.40 9.22 19.01
C ALA A 176 29.91 9.44 17.57
N PHE A 177 30.48 8.71 16.61
CA PHE A 177 30.08 8.77 15.20
C PHE A 177 28.62 8.34 14.98
N LEU A 178 28.21 7.22 15.60
CA LEU A 178 26.85 6.70 15.51
C LEU A 178 25.80 7.63 16.15
N GLU A 179 26.13 8.28 17.26
CA GLU A 179 25.27 9.29 17.86
C GLU A 179 25.11 10.51 16.93
N SER A 180 26.21 11.04 16.40
CA SER A 180 26.23 12.30 15.65
C SER A 180 25.69 12.17 14.23
N VAL A 181 26.18 11.20 13.45
CA VAL A 181 25.90 11.11 11.99
C VAL A 181 24.65 10.28 11.69
N VAL A 182 24.39 9.25 12.50
CA VAL A 182 23.18 8.39 12.37
C VAL A 182 22.04 8.90 13.27
N GLY A 183 22.35 9.69 14.31
CA GLY A 183 21.35 10.25 15.23
C GLY A 183 20.90 9.28 16.32
N LEU A 184 21.66 8.21 16.58
CA LEU A 184 21.27 7.16 17.51
C LEU A 184 21.22 7.64 18.96
N SER A 185 20.39 6.99 19.78
CA SER A 185 20.49 7.15 21.23
C SER A 185 21.83 6.59 21.72
N LEU A 186 22.33 7.07 22.86
CA LEU A 186 23.62 6.59 23.40
C LEU A 186 23.60 5.06 23.61
N SER A 187 22.50 4.50 24.14
CA SER A 187 22.36 3.06 24.34
C SER A 187 22.28 2.28 23.02
N SER A 188 21.51 2.77 22.03
CA SER A 188 21.46 2.19 20.69
C SER A 188 22.85 2.20 20.04
N ALA A 189 23.57 3.32 20.13
CA ALA A 189 24.90 3.51 19.56
C ALA A 189 25.92 2.57 20.22
N MET A 190 25.92 2.46 21.55
CA MET A 190 26.78 1.52 22.28
C MET A 190 26.50 0.06 21.90
N ASN A 191 25.22 -0.32 21.84
CA ASN A 191 24.84 -1.68 21.44
C ASN A 191 25.30 -1.97 20.01
N LEU A 192 25.06 -1.06 19.08
CA LEU A 192 25.46 -1.24 17.68
C LEU A 192 26.99 -1.25 17.50
N ALA A 193 27.72 -0.39 18.21
CA ALA A 193 29.18 -0.36 18.16
C ALA A 193 29.81 -1.71 18.56
N ARG A 194 29.21 -2.43 19.52
CA ARG A 194 29.65 -3.79 19.87
C ARG A 194 29.48 -4.79 18.73
N HIS A 195 28.40 -4.66 17.94
CA HIS A 195 28.17 -5.51 16.77
C HIS A 195 29.07 -5.14 15.58
N LEU A 196 29.57 -3.90 15.55
CA LEU A 196 30.48 -3.36 14.54
C LEU A 196 31.96 -3.40 14.99
N SER A 197 32.30 -4.25 15.96
CA SER A 197 33.66 -4.31 16.53
C SER A 197 34.73 -4.62 15.48
N ALA A 198 34.39 -5.42 14.46
CA ALA A 198 35.28 -5.78 13.36
C ALA A 198 35.50 -4.66 12.32
N GLU A 199 34.67 -3.61 12.32
CA GLU A 199 34.78 -2.50 11.37
C GLU A 199 35.74 -1.42 11.90
N THR A 200 36.53 -0.83 11.00
CA THR A 200 37.29 0.38 11.33
C THR A 200 36.40 1.60 11.24
N LEU A 201 36.72 2.66 11.98
CA LEU A 201 35.92 3.89 11.97
C LEU A 201 35.85 4.54 10.57
N PRO A 202 36.94 4.68 9.79
CA PRO A 202 36.85 5.25 8.44
C PRO A 202 35.98 4.43 7.49
N ARG A 203 36.09 3.10 7.54
CA ARG A 203 35.25 2.21 6.73
C ARG A 203 33.78 2.33 7.11
N LEU A 204 33.47 2.47 8.40
CA LEU A 204 32.11 2.71 8.86
C LEU A 204 31.54 4.05 8.34
N VAL A 205 32.36 5.10 8.33
CA VAL A 205 32.01 6.42 7.78
C VAL A 205 31.65 6.31 6.30
N GLU A 206 32.51 5.67 5.50
CA GLU A 206 32.28 5.42 4.07
C GLU A 206 31.00 4.61 3.84
N LYS A 207 30.77 3.55 4.61
CA LYS A 207 29.55 2.73 4.50
C LYS A 207 28.28 3.54 4.78
N VAL A 208 28.27 4.35 5.84
CA VAL A 208 27.10 5.19 6.16
C VAL A 208 26.84 6.19 5.05
N LYS A 209 27.88 6.85 4.52
CA LYS A 209 27.78 7.75 3.37
C LYS A 209 27.19 7.04 2.15
N TYR A 210 27.72 5.87 1.81
CA TYR A 210 27.25 5.06 0.69
C TYR A 210 25.78 4.68 0.82
N VAL A 211 25.34 4.18 1.99
CA VAL A 211 23.93 3.79 2.20
C VAL A 211 23.02 5.02 2.10
N LYS A 212 23.43 6.18 2.65
CA LYS A 212 22.68 7.43 2.49
C LYS A 212 22.63 7.89 1.03
N GLU A 213 23.73 7.80 0.30
CA GLU A 213 23.80 8.20 -1.09
C GLU A 213 22.94 7.32 -2.00
N ILE A 214 23.00 6.00 -1.85
CA ILE A 214 22.23 5.09 -2.70
C ILE A 214 20.74 5.12 -2.38
N PHE A 215 20.37 5.12 -1.10
CA PHE A 215 18.98 4.94 -0.69
C PHE A 215 18.29 6.20 -0.18
N PHE A 216 18.97 7.33 -0.01
CA PHE A 216 18.36 8.54 0.56
C PHE A 216 18.69 9.84 -0.19
N SER A 217 19.31 9.77 -1.38
CA SER A 217 19.63 10.93 -2.22
C SER A 217 18.49 11.42 -3.14
N GLY A 218 17.47 10.58 -3.39
CA GLY A 218 16.37 10.90 -4.32
C GLY A 218 15.26 11.77 -3.73
N SER A 219 14.48 12.43 -4.59
CA SER A 219 13.26 13.14 -4.17
C SER A 219 12.19 12.12 -3.77
N ASN A 220 12.00 11.93 -2.46
CA ASN A 220 11.05 10.95 -1.97
C ASN A 220 9.62 11.40 -2.25
N ASP A 221 8.80 10.47 -2.75
CA ASP A 221 7.36 10.65 -2.91
C ASP A 221 6.69 10.43 -1.55
N VAL A 222 6.96 11.40 -0.67
CA VAL A 222 6.65 11.39 0.74
C VAL A 222 5.16 11.14 0.95
N GLY A 223 4.83 10.16 1.80
CA GLY A 223 3.45 9.76 2.11
C GLY A 223 2.91 8.57 1.30
N LEU A 224 3.40 8.32 0.09
CA LEU A 224 3.03 7.09 -0.63
C LEU A 224 3.66 5.84 -0.01
N ILE A 225 4.90 5.93 0.46
CA ILE A 225 5.61 4.83 1.14
C ILE A 225 4.85 4.45 2.42
N GLY A 226 4.54 5.43 3.28
CA GLY A 226 3.75 5.21 4.50
C GLY A 226 2.39 4.58 4.23
N LYS A 227 1.71 5.00 3.15
CA LYS A 227 0.43 4.40 2.73
C LYS A 227 0.59 2.94 2.31
N ASN A 228 1.66 2.58 1.62
CA ASN A 228 1.92 1.19 1.23
C ASN A 228 2.25 0.32 2.45
N ALA A 229 3.08 0.83 3.38
CA ALA A 229 3.38 0.15 4.64
C ALA A 229 2.10 -0.13 5.45
N ARG A 230 1.21 0.87 5.60
CA ARG A 230 -0.09 0.70 6.26
C ARG A 230 -0.94 -0.40 5.63
N ARG A 231 -0.97 -0.47 4.29
CA ARG A 231 -1.75 -1.49 3.58
C ARG A 231 -1.17 -2.89 3.77
N MET A 232 0.15 -3.03 3.76
CA MET A 232 0.80 -4.29 4.10
C MET A 232 0.38 -4.74 5.52
N MET A 233 0.53 -3.87 6.52
CA MET A 233 0.14 -4.17 7.91
C MET A 233 -1.35 -4.55 8.06
N MET A 234 -2.24 -3.96 7.26
CA MET A 234 -3.68 -4.20 7.34
C MET A 234 -4.13 -5.51 6.69
N HIS A 235 -3.45 -5.95 5.62
CA HIS A 235 -3.93 -7.04 4.76
C HIS A 235 -3.13 -8.34 4.88
N LEU A 236 -2.00 -8.32 5.59
CA LEU A 236 -1.22 -9.52 5.85
C LEU A 236 -1.92 -10.38 6.89
N SER A 237 -2.33 -11.59 6.51
CA SER A 237 -3.16 -12.49 7.32
C SER A 237 -2.64 -13.93 7.35
N ILE A 238 -1.43 -14.16 6.86
CA ILE A 238 -0.76 -15.45 6.85
C ILE A 238 0.30 -15.50 7.97
N PRO A 239 0.75 -16.70 8.38
CA PRO A 239 2.00 -16.83 9.12
C PRO A 239 3.14 -16.20 8.31
N ILE A 240 3.97 -15.38 8.97
CA ILE A 240 5.04 -14.63 8.31
C ILE A 240 6.41 -15.14 8.72
N ASP A 241 7.37 -15.01 7.80
CA ASP A 241 8.78 -15.29 8.06
C ASP A 241 9.44 -14.17 8.90
N GLU A 242 10.64 -14.46 9.41
CA GLU A 242 11.42 -13.53 10.24
C GLU A 242 11.73 -12.20 9.53
N ASP A 243 11.93 -12.22 8.20
CA ASP A 243 12.25 -11.02 7.42
C ASP A 243 11.04 -10.07 7.38
N LEU A 244 9.84 -10.60 7.15
CA LEU A 244 8.60 -9.83 7.26
C LEU A 244 8.33 -9.38 8.69
N GLN A 245 8.55 -10.23 9.68
CA GLN A 245 8.35 -9.86 11.09
C GLN A 245 9.25 -8.68 11.49
N GLN A 246 10.52 -8.71 11.11
CA GLN A 246 11.44 -7.58 11.33
C GLN A 246 10.99 -6.31 10.59
N THR A 247 10.48 -6.47 9.36
CA THR A 247 9.93 -5.35 8.58
C THR A 247 8.71 -4.73 9.26
N LEU A 248 7.80 -5.53 9.80
CA LEU A 248 6.65 -5.04 10.57
C LEU A 248 7.07 -4.35 11.86
N SER A 249 8.00 -4.93 12.62
CA SER A 249 8.54 -4.31 13.83
C SER A 249 9.24 -2.97 13.52
N PHE A 250 9.89 -2.85 12.36
CA PHE A 250 10.43 -1.58 11.87
C PHE A 250 9.31 -0.56 11.60
N PHE A 251 8.21 -0.97 10.95
CA PHE A 251 7.05 -0.10 10.75
C PHE A 251 6.41 0.33 12.07
N GLU A 252 6.25 -0.56 13.04
CA GLU A 252 5.71 -0.25 14.37
C GLU A 252 6.57 0.78 15.10
N LYS A 253 7.89 0.64 15.07
CA LYS A 253 8.82 1.62 15.66
C LYS A 253 8.66 3.01 15.03
N ILE A 254 8.46 3.08 13.72
CA ILE A 254 8.21 4.36 13.02
C ILE A 254 6.81 4.89 13.35
N ALA A 255 5.80 4.03 13.36
CA ALA A 255 4.42 4.39 13.68
C ALA A 255 4.27 4.99 15.09
N ALA A 256 5.10 4.56 16.04
CA ALA A 256 5.12 5.06 17.42
C ALA A 256 5.71 6.47 17.59
N ARG A 257 6.39 7.01 16.58
CA ARG A 257 7.02 8.34 16.62
C ARG A 257 6.07 9.43 16.08
N ARG A 258 6.32 10.70 16.43
CA ARG A 258 5.53 11.85 15.93
C ARG A 258 5.59 11.91 14.40
N GLY A 259 4.43 11.88 13.74
CA GLY A 259 4.33 11.79 12.27
C GLY A 259 4.07 10.37 11.74
N GLY A 260 4.22 9.34 12.58
CA GLY A 260 3.90 7.95 12.25
C GLY A 260 4.57 7.44 10.98
N LEU A 261 3.89 6.54 10.26
CA LEU A 261 4.41 5.97 9.00
C LEU A 261 4.57 6.98 7.87
N ASP A 262 4.00 8.19 7.98
CA ASP A 262 4.23 9.24 6.99
C ASP A 262 5.66 9.78 7.06
N MET A 263 6.38 9.50 8.16
CA MET A 263 7.83 9.75 8.22
C MET A 263 8.66 8.88 7.28
N LEU A 264 8.14 7.74 6.78
CA LEU A 264 8.89 6.90 5.85
C LEU A 264 9.27 7.69 4.60
N GLY A 265 10.56 7.79 4.32
CA GLY A 265 11.12 8.60 3.24
C GLY A 265 11.59 10.00 3.69
N PHE A 266 11.46 10.36 4.97
CA PHE A 266 12.14 11.53 5.54
C PHE A 266 13.52 11.12 6.06
N GLY A 267 14.56 11.67 5.40
CA GLY A 267 15.97 11.28 5.47
C GLY A 267 16.46 10.73 6.81
N ASP A 268 16.88 11.61 7.73
CA ASP A 268 17.66 11.18 8.89
C ASP A 268 16.85 10.41 9.95
N ALA A 269 15.59 10.78 10.18
CA ALA A 269 14.75 10.08 11.16
C ALA A 269 14.43 8.64 10.72
N THR A 270 14.20 8.44 9.42
CA THR A 270 13.97 7.11 8.83
C THR A 270 15.26 6.31 8.79
N PHE A 271 16.36 6.93 8.34
CA PHE A 271 17.67 6.29 8.29
C PHE A 271 18.07 5.74 9.66
N ARG A 272 17.91 6.55 10.71
CA ARG A 272 18.12 6.12 12.10
C ARG A 272 17.31 4.87 12.46
N CYS A 273 15.99 4.88 12.24
CA CYS A 273 15.13 3.72 12.53
C CYS A 273 15.55 2.47 11.74
N LEU A 274 15.98 2.68 10.49
CA LEU A 274 16.38 1.62 9.59
C LEU A 274 17.65 0.96 10.13
N ILE A 275 18.67 1.74 10.50
CA ILE A 275 19.90 1.21 11.08
C ILE A 275 19.66 0.54 12.44
N GLU A 276 18.78 1.11 13.28
CA GLU A 276 18.39 0.48 14.56
C GLU A 276 17.69 -0.87 14.37
N SER A 277 16.92 -1.04 13.29
CA SER A 277 16.18 -2.28 13.03
C SER A 277 16.97 -3.28 12.19
N PHE A 278 17.85 -2.81 11.32
CA PHE A 278 18.63 -3.61 10.38
C PHE A 278 20.12 -3.25 10.47
N PRO A 279 20.78 -3.50 11.61
CA PRO A 279 22.17 -3.13 11.83
C PRO A 279 23.13 -3.82 10.85
N ARG A 280 22.71 -4.98 10.32
CA ARG A 280 23.44 -5.73 9.29
C ARG A 280 23.68 -4.93 8.00
N LEU A 281 22.90 -3.87 7.72
CA LEU A 281 23.15 -2.97 6.58
C LEU A 281 24.57 -2.39 6.62
N LEU A 282 25.09 -2.09 7.81
CA LEU A 282 26.44 -1.54 7.99
C LEU A 282 27.54 -2.61 7.99
N LEU A 283 27.18 -3.90 8.02
CA LEU A 283 28.11 -5.02 7.93
C LEU A 283 28.31 -5.51 6.49
N LEU A 284 27.44 -5.11 5.55
CA LEU A 284 27.53 -5.56 4.17
C LEU A 284 28.79 -5.04 3.45
N SER A 285 29.32 -5.88 2.57
CA SER A 285 30.24 -5.47 1.50
C SER A 285 29.40 -4.86 0.38
N LEU A 286 29.22 -3.54 0.45
CA LEU A 286 28.18 -2.83 -0.29
C LEU A 286 28.31 -3.00 -1.81
N ASP A 287 29.48 -2.79 -2.41
CA ASP A 287 29.63 -2.90 -3.87
C ASP A 287 29.44 -4.32 -4.45
N PRO A 288 30.16 -5.37 -4.02
CA PRO A 288 30.06 -6.68 -4.67
C PRO A 288 28.70 -7.37 -4.43
N HIS A 289 27.96 -6.95 -3.40
CA HIS A 289 26.67 -7.56 -3.05
C HIS A 289 25.48 -6.74 -3.52
N VAL A 290 25.46 -5.44 -3.26
CA VAL A 290 24.29 -4.58 -3.49
C VAL A 290 24.19 -4.18 -4.96
N ALA A 291 25.32 -3.88 -5.63
CA ALA A 291 25.30 -3.43 -7.01
C ALA A 291 24.59 -4.43 -7.97
N PRO A 292 24.86 -5.75 -7.92
CA PRO A 292 24.12 -6.72 -8.75
C PRO A 292 22.61 -6.77 -8.48
N ILE A 293 22.19 -6.51 -7.23
CA ILE A 293 20.77 -6.46 -6.87
C ILE A 293 20.13 -5.23 -7.50
N LEU A 294 20.74 -4.06 -7.35
CA LEU A 294 20.23 -2.81 -7.91
C LEU A 294 20.16 -2.86 -9.44
N GLU A 295 21.22 -3.34 -10.09
CA GLU A 295 21.27 -3.49 -11.55
C GLU A 295 20.15 -4.42 -12.04
N TYR A 296 19.92 -5.54 -11.36
CA TYR A 296 18.83 -6.43 -11.72
C TYR A 296 17.45 -5.80 -11.52
N LEU A 297 17.23 -5.09 -10.40
CA LEU A 297 15.98 -4.38 -10.15
C LEU A 297 15.71 -3.31 -11.22
N GLU A 298 16.75 -2.58 -11.65
CA GLU A 298 16.67 -1.64 -12.78
C GLU A 298 16.28 -2.34 -14.08
N ASN A 299 16.92 -3.49 -14.37
CA ASN A 299 16.65 -4.27 -15.58
C ASN A 299 15.21 -4.80 -15.66
N ILE A 300 14.59 -5.13 -14.52
CA ILE A 300 13.16 -5.52 -14.47
C ILE A 300 12.21 -4.31 -14.37
N GLY A 301 12.72 -3.09 -14.51
CA GLY A 301 11.91 -1.87 -14.64
C GLY A 301 11.62 -1.12 -13.35
N VAL A 302 12.41 -1.32 -12.28
CA VAL A 302 12.39 -0.44 -11.10
C VAL A 302 13.22 0.81 -11.39
N PRO A 303 12.66 2.02 -11.32
CA PRO A 303 13.45 3.24 -11.49
C PRO A 303 14.45 3.43 -10.35
N ARG A 304 15.67 3.88 -10.65
CA ARG A 304 16.73 4.14 -9.66
C ARG A 304 16.28 5.07 -8.53
N GLU A 305 15.53 6.12 -8.88
CA GLU A 305 14.93 7.07 -7.91
C GLU A 305 13.91 6.44 -6.95
N ARG A 306 13.43 5.22 -7.22
CA ARG A 306 12.45 4.49 -6.40
C ARG A 306 13.08 3.33 -5.62
N MET A 307 14.39 3.12 -5.66
CA MET A 307 15.06 2.05 -4.91
C MET A 307 14.88 2.21 -3.40
N THR A 308 14.87 3.45 -2.92
CA THR A 308 14.52 3.79 -1.53
C THR A 308 13.21 3.18 -1.09
N ASN A 309 12.18 3.22 -1.95
CA ASN A 309 10.88 2.66 -1.61
C ASN A 309 10.96 1.16 -1.37
N ILE A 310 11.74 0.46 -2.19
CA ILE A 310 11.92 -0.99 -2.08
C ILE A 310 12.57 -1.33 -0.74
N VAL A 311 13.70 -0.68 -0.43
CA VAL A 311 14.42 -0.92 0.81
C VAL A 311 13.59 -0.51 2.03
N LEU A 312 12.90 0.62 1.99
CA LEU A 312 12.08 1.03 3.13
C LEU A 312 10.84 0.17 3.34
N LEU A 313 10.29 -0.45 2.29
CA LEU A 313 9.10 -1.30 2.41
C LEU A 313 9.43 -2.78 2.65
N TYR A 314 10.65 -3.22 2.36
CA TYR A 314 11.14 -4.56 2.67
C TYR A 314 12.69 -4.58 2.72
N PRO A 315 13.30 -4.06 3.81
CA PRO A 315 14.75 -3.98 3.96
C PRO A 315 15.51 -5.31 3.72
N PRO A 316 14.95 -6.49 4.10
CA PRO A 316 15.63 -7.77 3.89
C PRO A 316 16.00 -8.13 2.45
N ILE A 317 15.40 -7.47 1.45
CA ILE A 317 15.75 -7.67 0.04
C ILE A 317 17.24 -7.42 -0.24
N ILE A 318 17.87 -6.49 0.48
CA ILE A 318 19.29 -6.14 0.30
C ILE A 318 20.22 -7.21 0.87
N PHE A 319 19.72 -8.11 1.72
CA PHE A 319 20.49 -9.24 2.25
C PHE A 319 20.32 -10.52 1.42
N CYS A 320 19.43 -10.50 0.42
CA CYS A 320 19.10 -11.67 -0.37
C CYS A 320 20.16 -11.96 -1.43
N ASN A 321 20.43 -13.23 -1.68
CA ASN A 321 21.21 -13.63 -2.85
C ASN A 321 20.43 -13.25 -4.13
N ILE A 322 21.11 -12.61 -5.09
CA ILE A 322 20.51 -12.23 -6.37
C ILE A 322 19.85 -13.40 -7.11
N LYS A 323 20.38 -14.62 -6.97
CA LYS A 323 19.78 -15.83 -7.55
C LYS A 323 18.40 -16.10 -6.96
N VAL A 324 18.22 -15.89 -5.65
CA VAL A 324 16.94 -16.07 -4.96
C VAL A 324 15.92 -15.03 -5.45
N ILE A 325 16.33 -13.77 -5.57
CA ILE A 325 15.48 -12.69 -6.10
C ILE A 325 15.03 -13.04 -7.53
N LYS A 326 15.96 -13.46 -8.40
CA LYS A 326 15.68 -13.89 -9.78
C LYS A 326 14.65 -15.01 -9.83
N THR A 327 14.84 -16.08 -9.04
CA THR A 327 13.90 -17.21 -8.98
C THR A 327 12.50 -16.77 -8.54
N ARG A 328 12.40 -15.91 -7.53
CA ARG A 328 11.11 -15.41 -7.02
C ARG A 328 10.40 -14.49 -8.01
N VAL A 329 11.15 -13.68 -8.78
CA VAL A 329 10.59 -12.88 -9.88
C VAL A 329 10.11 -13.79 -11.03
N LEU A 330 10.86 -14.83 -11.37
CA LEU A 330 10.49 -15.78 -12.42
C LEU A 330 9.16 -16.51 -12.13
N ALA A 331 8.85 -16.78 -10.86
CA ALA A 331 7.58 -17.41 -10.47
C ALA A 331 6.34 -16.62 -10.96
N PHE A 332 6.42 -15.29 -11.05
CA PHE A 332 5.31 -14.47 -11.56
C PHE A 332 5.10 -14.62 -13.08
N ARG A 333 6.13 -15.01 -13.84
CA ARG A 333 5.99 -15.29 -15.28
C ARG A 333 5.11 -16.51 -15.54
N GLU A 334 5.07 -17.48 -14.63
CA GLU A 334 4.24 -18.68 -14.75
C GLU A 334 2.74 -18.36 -14.81
N VAL A 335 2.34 -17.19 -14.31
CA VAL A 335 0.96 -16.69 -14.37
C VAL A 335 0.77 -15.55 -15.37
N GLY A 336 1.76 -15.32 -16.24
CA GLY A 336 1.67 -14.33 -17.32
C GLY A 336 1.97 -12.89 -16.90
N VAL A 337 2.66 -12.67 -15.77
CA VAL A 337 3.12 -11.34 -15.36
C VAL A 337 4.55 -11.13 -15.87
N GLU A 338 4.73 -10.11 -16.70
CA GLU A 338 6.04 -9.78 -17.28
C GLU A 338 6.97 -9.14 -16.24
N ASP A 339 8.29 -9.25 -16.43
CA ASP A 339 9.28 -8.66 -15.51
C ASP A 339 9.06 -7.18 -15.28
N LYS A 340 8.75 -6.42 -16.33
CA LYS A 340 8.45 -4.99 -16.25
C LYS A 340 7.24 -4.69 -15.36
N ASP A 341 6.26 -5.60 -15.33
CA ASP A 341 5.13 -5.51 -14.40
C ASP A 341 5.55 -5.83 -12.97
N VAL A 342 6.40 -6.85 -12.79
CA VAL A 342 6.96 -7.19 -11.48
C VAL A 342 7.75 -6.00 -10.92
N GLY A 343 8.63 -5.37 -11.71
CA GLY A 343 9.35 -4.16 -11.28
C GLY A 343 8.41 -3.04 -10.81
N ARG A 344 7.31 -2.78 -11.54
CA ARG A 344 6.27 -1.83 -11.11
C ARG A 344 5.58 -2.25 -9.81
N MET A 345 5.34 -3.54 -9.59
CA MET A 345 4.78 -4.07 -8.35
C MET A 345 5.76 -3.85 -7.18
N LEU A 346 7.04 -4.17 -7.35
CA LEU A 346 8.05 -4.12 -6.30
C LEU A 346 8.26 -2.71 -5.74
N VAL A 347 8.08 -1.65 -6.54
CA VAL A 347 8.13 -0.25 -6.05
C VAL A 347 7.12 0.01 -4.91
N LYS A 348 6.01 -0.75 -4.87
CA LYS A 348 4.94 -0.60 -3.86
C LYS A 348 4.83 -1.78 -2.92
N TYR A 349 5.23 -2.97 -3.36
CA TYR A 349 5.02 -4.24 -2.67
C TYR A 349 6.27 -5.14 -2.72
N PRO A 350 7.45 -4.68 -2.28
CA PRO A 350 8.67 -5.48 -2.40
C PRO A 350 8.65 -6.73 -1.51
N TRP A 351 7.85 -6.70 -0.44
CA TRP A 351 7.62 -7.81 0.48
C TRP A 351 6.98 -9.04 -0.18
N ILE A 352 6.44 -8.93 -1.41
CA ILE A 352 5.95 -10.10 -2.16
C ILE A 352 7.05 -11.10 -2.51
N LEU A 353 8.31 -10.67 -2.41
CA LEU A 353 9.48 -11.53 -2.58
C LEU A 353 9.93 -12.19 -1.28
N SER A 354 9.21 -12.09 -0.16
CA SER A 354 9.57 -12.83 1.05
C SER A 354 9.36 -14.33 0.87
N THR A 355 9.93 -15.13 1.76
CA THR A 355 9.80 -16.59 1.70
C THR A 355 8.35 -17.02 1.91
N SER A 356 7.70 -16.52 2.96
CA SER A 356 6.33 -16.91 3.31
C SER A 356 5.31 -16.47 2.25
N ILE A 357 5.52 -15.32 1.60
CA ILE A 357 4.64 -14.90 0.50
C ILE A 357 4.81 -15.76 -0.74
N GLN A 358 6.03 -16.20 -1.04
CA GLN A 358 6.28 -17.08 -2.20
C GLN A 358 5.71 -18.48 -1.98
N GLU A 359 5.70 -18.96 -0.74
CA GLU A 359 4.99 -20.18 -0.36
C GLU A 359 3.47 -19.98 -0.49
N ASN A 360 2.93 -18.92 0.10
CA ASN A 360 1.49 -18.64 0.00
C ASN A 360 1.04 -18.33 -1.44
N PHE A 361 1.92 -17.80 -2.29
CA PHE A 361 1.63 -17.62 -3.71
C PHE A 361 1.28 -18.95 -4.37
N LYS A 362 2.01 -20.03 -4.08
CA LYS A 362 1.69 -21.38 -4.59
C LYS A 362 0.34 -21.86 -4.08
N GLU A 363 0.04 -21.62 -2.80
CA GLU A 363 -1.26 -21.97 -2.20
C GLU A 363 -2.42 -21.20 -2.85
N VAL A 364 -2.24 -19.90 -3.11
CA VAL A 364 -3.22 -19.05 -3.80
C VAL A 364 -3.46 -19.54 -5.23
N LEU A 365 -2.39 -19.94 -5.95
CA LEU A 365 -2.54 -20.52 -7.28
C LEU A 365 -3.29 -21.85 -7.26
N SER A 366 -2.93 -22.75 -6.33
CA SER A 366 -3.64 -24.02 -6.14
C SER A 366 -5.12 -23.81 -5.82
N PHE A 367 -5.43 -22.86 -4.93
CA PHE A 367 -6.80 -22.48 -4.58
C PHE A 367 -7.60 -22.03 -5.82
N PHE A 368 -7.05 -21.17 -6.66
CA PHE A 368 -7.74 -20.70 -7.86
C PHE A 368 -7.82 -21.75 -8.97
N ASP A 369 -6.85 -22.67 -9.06
CA ASP A 369 -6.92 -23.83 -9.94
C ASP A 369 -8.08 -24.76 -9.51
N LEU A 370 -8.28 -24.99 -8.20
CA LEU A 370 -9.42 -25.74 -7.65
C LEU A 370 -10.77 -25.05 -7.94
N GLU A 371 -10.83 -23.73 -7.84
CA GLU A 371 -12.00 -22.91 -8.23
C GLU A 371 -12.15 -22.76 -9.76
N LYS A 372 -11.33 -23.46 -10.56
CA LYS A 372 -11.35 -23.48 -12.03
C LYS A 372 -11.28 -22.09 -12.65
N VAL A 373 -10.52 -21.20 -12.03
CA VAL A 373 -10.29 -19.84 -12.52
C VAL A 373 -9.14 -19.86 -13.54
N PRO A 374 -9.28 -19.23 -14.72
CA PRO A 374 -8.20 -19.18 -15.70
C PRO A 374 -6.93 -18.52 -15.12
N LYS A 375 -5.77 -19.18 -15.26
CA LYS A 375 -4.48 -18.70 -14.73
C LYS A 375 -4.14 -17.27 -15.15
N MET A 376 -4.41 -16.90 -16.41
CA MET A 376 -4.19 -15.54 -16.91
C MET A 376 -5.01 -14.48 -16.13
N SER A 377 -6.23 -14.82 -15.74
CA SER A 377 -7.08 -13.93 -14.93
C SER A 377 -6.50 -13.73 -13.52
N VAL A 378 -5.94 -14.79 -12.94
CA VAL A 378 -5.27 -14.73 -11.63
C VAL A 378 -4.00 -13.87 -11.73
N GLY A 379 -3.22 -14.02 -12.81
CA GLY A 379 -2.05 -13.17 -13.08
C GLY A 379 -2.40 -11.69 -13.17
N LEU A 380 -3.47 -11.34 -13.90
CA LEU A 380 -3.97 -9.96 -13.99
C LEU A 380 -4.44 -9.40 -12.64
N ALA A 381 -5.11 -10.23 -11.83
CA ALA A 381 -5.53 -9.87 -10.48
C ALA A 381 -4.33 -9.59 -9.56
N ILE A 382 -3.32 -10.47 -9.57
CA ILE A 382 -2.09 -10.31 -8.78
C ILE A 382 -1.30 -9.09 -9.23
N LYS A 383 -1.12 -8.91 -10.54
CA LYS A 383 -0.42 -7.75 -11.13
C LYS A 383 -1.01 -6.43 -10.66
N SER A 384 -2.35 -6.33 -10.66
CA SER A 384 -3.04 -5.09 -10.26
C SER A 384 -3.20 -4.95 -8.75
N TRP A 385 -3.22 -6.06 -7.99
CA TRP A 385 -3.42 -6.05 -6.54
C TRP A 385 -2.65 -7.14 -5.78
N PRO A 386 -1.32 -6.98 -5.61
CA PRO A 386 -0.48 -8.01 -5.00
C PRO A 386 -0.79 -8.34 -3.53
N HIS A 387 -1.58 -7.50 -2.83
CA HIS A 387 -2.02 -7.77 -1.46
C HIS A 387 -2.80 -9.09 -1.31
N VAL A 388 -3.40 -9.60 -2.38
CA VAL A 388 -4.05 -10.91 -2.38
C VAL A 388 -3.08 -12.02 -1.93
N LEU A 389 -1.79 -11.87 -2.21
CA LEU A 389 -0.75 -12.83 -1.80
C LEU A 389 -0.40 -12.77 -0.31
N GLY A 390 -0.80 -11.70 0.38
CA GLY A 390 -0.68 -11.60 1.83
C GLY A 390 -1.87 -12.20 2.57
N CYS A 391 -2.92 -12.63 1.85
CA CYS A 391 -4.13 -13.20 2.44
C CYS A 391 -4.09 -14.72 2.43
N SER A 392 -4.64 -15.34 3.47
CA SER A 392 -4.81 -16.80 3.51
C SER A 392 -5.89 -17.25 2.52
N THR A 393 -5.73 -18.45 1.97
CA THR A 393 -6.74 -19.07 1.08
C THR A 393 -8.10 -19.23 1.77
N SER A 394 -8.13 -19.42 3.10
CA SER A 394 -9.36 -19.46 3.89
C SER A 394 -10.13 -18.13 3.87
N LEU A 395 -9.45 -16.99 3.96
CA LEU A 395 -10.11 -15.69 3.86
C LEU A 395 -10.58 -15.39 2.43
N LEU A 396 -9.77 -15.74 1.43
CA LEU A 396 -10.16 -15.63 0.03
C LEU A 396 -11.41 -16.47 -0.26
N LYS A 397 -11.46 -17.69 0.29
CA LYS A 397 -12.60 -18.60 0.15
C LYS A 397 -13.91 -17.98 0.64
N LEU A 398 -13.89 -17.29 1.78
CA LEU A 398 -15.10 -16.63 2.30
C LEU A 398 -15.70 -15.67 1.27
N MET A 399 -14.87 -14.83 0.64
CA MET A 399 -15.35 -13.92 -0.40
C MET A 399 -15.74 -14.64 -1.69
N VAL A 400 -14.96 -15.63 -2.12
CA VAL A 400 -15.26 -16.43 -3.32
C VAL A 400 -16.59 -17.16 -3.19
N ASP A 401 -16.93 -17.67 -2.01
CA ASP A 401 -18.22 -18.32 -1.78
C ASP A 401 -19.38 -17.30 -1.84
N GLN A 402 -19.21 -16.09 -1.30
CA GLN A 402 -20.20 -15.01 -1.44
C GLN A 402 -20.40 -14.57 -2.90
N LEU A 403 -19.33 -14.49 -3.69
CA LEU A 403 -19.42 -14.26 -5.14
C LEU A 403 -20.12 -15.45 -5.82
N GLY A 404 -19.85 -16.67 -5.38
CA GLY A 404 -20.47 -17.90 -5.86
C GLY A 404 -21.98 -17.94 -5.65
N GLU A 405 -22.48 -17.42 -4.53
CA GLU A 405 -23.92 -17.28 -4.26
C GLU A 405 -24.64 -16.35 -5.25
N LEU A 406 -23.91 -15.43 -5.90
CA LEU A 406 -24.41 -14.55 -6.95
C LEU A 406 -24.14 -15.11 -8.36
N GLY A 407 -23.74 -16.39 -8.47
CA GLY A 407 -23.48 -17.06 -9.75
C GLY A 407 -22.13 -16.70 -10.39
N ILE A 408 -21.20 -16.13 -9.63
CA ILE A 408 -19.84 -15.80 -10.07
C ILE A 408 -18.86 -16.90 -9.66
N ARG A 409 -18.64 -17.86 -10.56
CA ARG A 409 -17.68 -18.98 -10.40
C ARG A 409 -16.79 -19.12 -11.64
N ASN A 410 -15.71 -19.90 -11.54
CA ASN A 410 -14.86 -20.32 -12.67
C ASN A 410 -14.40 -19.13 -13.55
N LYS A 411 -14.71 -19.16 -14.85
CA LYS A 411 -14.41 -18.08 -15.82
C LYS A 411 -15.02 -16.73 -15.43
N LYS A 412 -16.24 -16.69 -14.89
CA LYS A 412 -16.89 -15.43 -14.44
C LYS A 412 -16.15 -14.85 -13.24
N LEU A 413 -15.72 -15.70 -12.30
CA LEU A 413 -14.87 -15.28 -11.19
C LEU A 413 -13.56 -14.68 -11.69
N GLY A 414 -12.91 -15.32 -12.67
CA GLY A 414 -11.73 -14.78 -13.34
C GLY A 414 -11.95 -13.38 -13.92
N GLN A 415 -13.07 -13.15 -14.62
CA GLN A 415 -13.42 -11.84 -15.18
C GLN A 415 -13.59 -10.76 -14.10
N VAL A 416 -14.24 -11.12 -12.99
CA VAL A 416 -14.48 -10.21 -11.85
C VAL A 416 -13.17 -9.83 -11.17
N ILE A 417 -12.34 -10.81 -10.79
CA ILE A 417 -11.09 -10.54 -10.06
C ILE A 417 -10.03 -9.88 -10.94
N SER A 418 -10.07 -10.05 -12.26
CA SER A 418 -9.16 -9.34 -13.17
C SER A 418 -9.45 -7.84 -13.23
N ARG A 419 -10.71 -7.43 -13.02
CA ARG A 419 -11.15 -6.02 -13.07
C ARG A 419 -11.17 -5.37 -11.70
N SER A 420 -11.52 -6.11 -10.66
CA SER A 420 -11.63 -5.61 -9.29
C SER A 420 -11.13 -6.63 -8.26
N PRO A 421 -9.83 -6.95 -8.26
CA PRO A 421 -9.23 -7.92 -7.34
C PRO A 421 -9.36 -7.51 -5.86
N GLN A 422 -9.49 -6.22 -5.57
CA GLN A 422 -9.68 -5.70 -4.21
C GLN A 422 -10.96 -6.23 -3.54
N LEU A 423 -11.92 -6.78 -4.29
CA LEU A 423 -13.08 -7.46 -3.72
C LEU A 423 -12.67 -8.66 -2.87
N LEU A 424 -11.66 -9.42 -3.31
CA LEU A 424 -11.20 -10.65 -2.64
C LEU A 424 -10.74 -10.42 -1.19
N ILE A 425 -10.20 -9.23 -0.90
CA ILE A 425 -9.66 -8.88 0.42
C ILE A 425 -10.65 -8.05 1.25
N ARG A 426 -11.84 -7.79 0.74
CA ARG A 426 -12.87 -7.04 1.46
C ARG A 426 -13.55 -7.93 2.50
N LYS A 427 -14.09 -7.33 3.55
CA LYS A 427 -14.92 -8.06 4.50
C LYS A 427 -16.23 -8.50 3.83
N PRO A 428 -16.66 -9.77 3.97
CA PRO A 428 -17.92 -10.27 3.41
C PRO A 428 -19.13 -9.40 3.78
N VAL A 429 -19.21 -8.93 5.02
CA VAL A 429 -20.31 -8.06 5.50
C VAL A 429 -20.41 -6.76 4.71
N GLU A 430 -19.27 -6.11 4.43
CA GLU A 430 -19.26 -4.86 3.65
C GLU A 430 -19.66 -5.10 2.19
N PHE A 431 -19.24 -6.23 1.62
CA PHE A 431 -19.67 -6.63 0.28
C PHE A 431 -21.18 -6.87 0.22
N LEU A 432 -21.71 -7.61 1.19
CA LEU A 432 -23.15 -7.89 1.31
C LEU A 432 -23.98 -6.63 1.52
N GLN A 433 -23.48 -5.62 2.23
CA GLN A 433 -24.16 -4.32 2.32
C GLN A 433 -24.33 -3.65 0.95
N VAL A 434 -23.32 -3.75 0.07
CA VAL A 434 -23.44 -3.23 -1.30
C VAL A 434 -24.39 -4.08 -2.12
N VAL A 435 -24.38 -5.41 -1.96
CA VAL A 435 -25.36 -6.31 -2.57
C VAL A 435 -26.78 -5.91 -2.19
N SER A 436 -27.09 -5.78 -0.90
CA SER A 436 -28.41 -5.37 -0.42
C SER A 436 -28.80 -3.96 -0.86
N PHE A 437 -27.84 -3.04 -0.97
CA PHE A 437 -28.10 -1.73 -1.56
C PHE A 437 -28.54 -1.83 -3.02
N VAL A 438 -27.86 -2.67 -3.83
CA VAL A 438 -28.21 -2.88 -5.23
C VAL A 438 -29.55 -3.61 -5.35
N GLU A 439 -29.83 -4.62 -4.52
CA GLU A 439 -31.14 -5.28 -4.44
C GLU A 439 -32.25 -4.28 -4.10
N GLY A 440 -31.98 -3.34 -3.17
CA GLY A 440 -32.87 -2.24 -2.81
C GLY A 440 -33.16 -1.25 -3.95
N LEU A 441 -32.45 -1.33 -5.08
CA LEU A 441 -32.80 -0.62 -6.32
C LEU A 441 -33.88 -1.36 -7.13
N GLY A 442 -34.37 -2.51 -6.68
CA GLY A 442 -35.38 -3.32 -7.38
C GLY A 442 -34.80 -4.37 -8.32
N PHE A 443 -33.62 -4.91 -7.99
CA PHE A 443 -33.02 -6.02 -8.72
C PHE A 443 -33.15 -7.33 -7.94
N ASP A 444 -33.49 -8.40 -8.64
CA ASP A 444 -33.34 -9.77 -8.13
C ASP A 444 -31.87 -10.19 -8.01
N LYS A 445 -31.61 -11.20 -7.18
CA LYS A 445 -30.26 -11.73 -6.90
C LYS A 445 -29.50 -12.15 -8.18
N GLU A 446 -30.21 -12.72 -9.15
CA GLU A 446 -29.61 -13.12 -10.44
C GLU A 446 -29.12 -11.91 -11.24
N THR A 447 -29.95 -10.87 -11.34
CA THR A 447 -29.63 -9.61 -12.00
C THR A 447 -28.49 -8.89 -11.28
N VAL A 448 -28.43 -8.94 -9.95
CA VAL A 448 -27.28 -8.44 -9.18
C VAL A 448 -26.00 -9.17 -9.59
N GLY A 449 -26.04 -10.49 -9.71
CA GLY A 449 -24.93 -11.30 -10.23
C GLY A 449 -24.49 -10.90 -11.65
N ILE A 450 -25.42 -10.63 -12.56
CA ILE A 450 -25.12 -10.14 -13.91
C ILE A 450 -24.44 -8.76 -13.87
N ILE A 451 -24.92 -7.85 -13.01
CA ILE A 451 -24.33 -6.52 -12.82
C ILE A 451 -22.90 -6.66 -12.27
N LEU A 452 -22.70 -7.50 -11.25
CA LEU A 452 -21.39 -7.79 -10.65
C LEU A 452 -20.41 -8.35 -11.68
N GLY A 453 -20.83 -9.30 -12.51
CA GLY A 453 -20.00 -9.87 -13.57
C GLY A 453 -19.57 -8.85 -14.63
N ARG A 454 -20.40 -7.82 -14.89
CA ARG A 454 -20.11 -6.76 -15.86
C ARG A 454 -19.27 -5.62 -15.28
N CYS A 455 -19.62 -5.13 -14.10
CA CYS A 455 -19.01 -3.97 -13.47
C CYS A 455 -18.77 -4.22 -11.97
N PRO A 456 -17.77 -5.04 -11.63
CA PRO A 456 -17.48 -5.39 -10.24
C PRO A 456 -17.01 -4.19 -9.41
N GLU A 457 -16.58 -3.11 -10.04
CA GLU A 457 -16.18 -1.86 -9.40
C GLU A 457 -17.31 -1.25 -8.55
N ILE A 458 -18.58 -1.49 -8.94
CA ILE A 458 -19.76 -1.06 -8.16
C ILE A 458 -19.73 -1.67 -6.76
N PHE A 459 -19.37 -2.96 -6.66
CA PHE A 459 -19.35 -3.71 -5.41
C PHE A 459 -18.11 -3.41 -4.57
N ALA A 460 -17.09 -2.80 -5.17
CA ALA A 460 -15.93 -2.26 -4.46
C ALA A 460 -16.15 -0.80 -4.02
N ALA A 461 -17.18 -0.12 -4.51
CA ALA A 461 -17.42 1.29 -4.23
C ALA A 461 -17.99 1.54 -2.82
N SER A 462 -17.96 2.81 -2.39
CA SER A 462 -18.67 3.26 -1.20
C SER A 462 -20.11 3.59 -1.56
N ILE A 463 -21.06 3.08 -0.77
CA ILE A 463 -22.48 3.38 -0.91
C ILE A 463 -22.70 4.89 -0.82
N GLU A 464 -22.30 5.51 0.30
CA GLU A 464 -22.56 6.93 0.55
C GLU A 464 -21.76 7.87 -0.35
N ARG A 465 -20.45 7.61 -0.50
CA ARG A 465 -19.54 8.56 -1.17
C ARG A 465 -19.61 8.46 -2.69
N THR A 466 -20.02 7.31 -3.22
CA THR A 466 -20.02 7.04 -4.67
C THR A 466 -21.43 6.74 -5.18
N LEU A 467 -22.02 5.62 -4.76
CA LEU A 467 -23.24 5.10 -5.37
C LEU A 467 -24.45 6.03 -5.15
N SER A 468 -24.70 6.45 -3.90
CA SER A 468 -25.81 7.34 -3.54
C SER A 468 -25.70 8.70 -4.24
N LYS A 469 -24.50 9.29 -4.28
CA LYS A 469 -24.26 10.56 -5.02
C LYS A 469 -24.53 10.38 -6.51
N LYS A 470 -24.21 9.22 -7.08
CA LYS A 470 -24.48 8.96 -8.48
C LYS A 470 -25.97 8.79 -8.77
N LEU A 471 -26.71 8.11 -7.89
CA LEU A 471 -28.16 8.02 -8.00
C LEU A 471 -28.82 9.40 -7.88
N GLN A 472 -28.34 10.26 -6.97
CA GLN A 472 -28.79 11.64 -6.86
C GLN A 472 -28.51 12.44 -8.13
N PHE A 473 -27.32 12.28 -8.73
CA PHE A 473 -27.01 12.89 -10.01
C PHE A 473 -27.99 12.42 -11.10
N LEU A 474 -28.22 11.11 -11.25
CA LEU A 474 -29.17 10.57 -12.22
C LEU A 474 -30.60 11.09 -12.00
N ALA A 475 -31.04 11.18 -10.74
CA ALA A 475 -32.31 11.79 -10.38
C ALA A 475 -32.36 13.27 -10.78
N SER A 476 -31.30 14.02 -10.49
CA SER A 476 -31.21 15.44 -10.85
C SER A 476 -31.37 15.61 -12.36
N ILE A 477 -30.71 14.79 -13.19
CA ILE A 477 -30.78 14.94 -14.65
C ILE A 477 -32.13 14.54 -15.24
N GLY A 478 -33.05 13.99 -14.44
CA GLY A 478 -34.42 13.65 -14.84
C GLY A 478 -34.69 12.16 -14.98
N VAL A 479 -33.76 11.28 -14.56
CA VAL A 479 -34.02 9.83 -14.50
C VAL A 479 -34.79 9.52 -13.22
N SER A 480 -36.09 9.27 -13.34
CA SER A 480 -36.94 8.94 -12.19
C SER A 480 -36.56 7.62 -11.54
N LYS A 481 -36.91 7.46 -10.25
CA LYS A 481 -36.64 6.22 -9.48
C LYS A 481 -37.17 4.96 -10.15
N VAL A 482 -38.34 5.05 -10.79
CA VAL A 482 -38.98 3.92 -11.52
C VAL A 482 -38.15 3.49 -12.74
N HIS A 483 -37.37 4.39 -13.33
CA HIS A 483 -36.56 4.10 -14.52
C HIS A 483 -35.11 3.72 -14.21
N LEU A 484 -34.62 4.02 -12.99
CA LEU A 484 -33.26 3.67 -12.56
C LEU A 484 -32.90 2.19 -12.79
N PRO A 485 -33.75 1.20 -12.45
CA PRO A 485 -33.36 -0.20 -12.55
C PRO A 485 -33.08 -0.58 -14.01
N ARG A 486 -33.93 -0.11 -14.94
CA ARG A 486 -33.76 -0.32 -16.38
C ARG A 486 -32.49 0.33 -16.92
N VAL A 487 -32.18 1.55 -16.46
CA VAL A 487 -30.98 2.29 -16.90
C VAL A 487 -29.71 1.60 -16.41
N ILE A 488 -29.67 1.26 -15.13
CA ILE A 488 -28.50 0.63 -14.49
C ILE A 488 -28.28 -0.78 -15.06
N LYS A 489 -29.33 -1.60 -15.22
CA LYS A 489 -29.20 -2.95 -15.82
C LYS A 489 -28.60 -2.91 -17.23
N LYS A 490 -28.94 -1.89 -18.02
CA LYS A 490 -28.42 -1.72 -19.39
C LYS A 490 -27.00 -1.18 -19.44
N TYR A 491 -26.63 -0.30 -18.51
CA TYR A 491 -25.30 0.31 -18.48
C TYR A 491 -24.85 0.62 -17.04
N PRO A 492 -24.41 -0.41 -16.28
CA PRO A 492 -24.00 -0.28 -14.88
C PRO A 492 -22.83 0.70 -14.67
N GLU A 493 -21.97 0.86 -15.67
CA GLU A 493 -20.77 1.70 -15.65
C GLU A 493 -21.09 3.18 -15.34
N LEU A 494 -22.34 3.61 -15.51
CA LEU A 494 -22.81 4.92 -15.05
C LEU A 494 -22.60 5.13 -13.54
N LEU A 495 -22.69 4.05 -12.75
CA LEU A 495 -22.57 4.11 -11.28
C LEU A 495 -21.16 4.44 -10.81
N VAL A 496 -20.14 4.14 -11.62
CA VAL A 496 -18.72 4.32 -11.28
C VAL A 496 -18.00 5.34 -12.17
N SER A 497 -18.65 5.85 -13.21
CA SER A 497 -18.13 6.94 -14.05
C SER A 497 -17.99 8.25 -13.24
N ASP A 498 -16.97 9.06 -13.51
CA ASP A 498 -16.81 10.37 -12.87
C ASP A 498 -17.96 11.34 -13.26
N THR A 499 -18.55 12.07 -12.29
CA THR A 499 -19.64 13.01 -12.61
C THR A 499 -19.12 14.25 -13.32
N ASP A 500 -18.08 14.87 -12.76
CA ASP A 500 -17.64 16.22 -13.11
C ASP A 500 -16.76 16.21 -14.36
N ARG A 501 -15.95 15.16 -14.52
CA ARG A 501 -15.04 14.99 -15.66
C ARG A 501 -15.71 14.35 -16.87
N ASN A 502 -16.73 13.52 -16.66
CA ASN A 502 -17.31 12.71 -17.74
C ASN A 502 -18.80 13.01 -17.99
N LEU A 503 -19.68 12.74 -17.02
CA LEU A 503 -21.13 12.76 -17.28
C LEU A 503 -21.68 14.17 -17.49
N LEU A 504 -21.28 15.13 -16.64
CA LEU A 504 -21.77 16.51 -16.67
C LEU A 504 -21.30 17.26 -17.94
N PRO A 505 -20.03 17.19 -18.36
CA PRO A 505 -19.60 17.79 -19.63
C PRO A 505 -20.36 17.26 -20.84
N ARG A 506 -20.62 15.95 -20.90
CA ARG A 506 -21.41 15.34 -21.98
C ARG A 506 -22.86 15.83 -22.00
N MET A 507 -23.46 15.98 -20.82
CA MET A 507 -24.80 16.56 -20.72
C MET A 507 -24.82 18.02 -21.16
N LYS A 508 -23.89 18.84 -20.68
CA LYS A 508 -23.75 20.26 -21.07
C LYS A 508 -23.55 20.42 -22.58
N TYR A 509 -22.74 19.54 -23.19
CA TYR A 509 -22.53 19.53 -24.62
C TYR A 509 -23.83 19.28 -25.40
N LEU A 510 -24.60 18.26 -25.04
CA LEU A 510 -25.89 17.96 -25.67
C LEU A 510 -26.89 19.12 -25.49
N MET A 511 -26.89 19.77 -24.32
CA MET A 511 -27.71 20.95 -24.08
C MET A 511 -27.31 22.14 -24.96
N LYS A 512 -26.00 22.38 -25.13
CA LYS A 512 -25.49 23.42 -26.03
C LYS A 512 -25.92 23.19 -27.49
N LYS A 513 -26.16 21.93 -27.88
CA LYS A 513 -26.64 21.56 -29.22
C LYS A 513 -28.16 21.59 -29.37
N GLY A 514 -28.89 22.13 -28.39
CA GLY A 514 -30.33 22.41 -28.49
C GLY A 514 -31.24 21.35 -27.85
N LEU A 515 -30.69 20.33 -27.19
CA LEU A 515 -31.49 19.33 -26.47
C LEU A 515 -31.81 19.82 -25.05
N SER A 516 -33.08 19.74 -24.64
CA SER A 516 -33.42 20.08 -23.26
C SER A 516 -32.92 18.99 -22.29
N ARG A 517 -32.84 19.34 -21.00
CA ARG A 517 -32.55 18.36 -19.95
C ARG A 517 -33.54 17.18 -19.95
N ARG A 518 -34.81 17.44 -20.26
CA ARG A 518 -35.87 16.41 -20.35
C ARG A 518 -35.63 15.49 -21.53
N ASP A 519 -35.23 16.03 -22.68
CA ASP A 519 -34.88 15.24 -23.86
C ASP A 519 -33.73 14.30 -23.56
N ILE A 520 -32.65 14.82 -22.96
CA ILE A 520 -31.48 14.01 -22.62
C ILE A 520 -31.85 12.91 -21.61
N ALA A 521 -32.67 13.23 -20.59
CA ALA A 521 -33.15 12.23 -19.64
C ALA A 521 -33.95 11.10 -20.33
N PHE A 522 -34.84 11.48 -21.25
CA PHE A 522 -35.61 10.54 -22.06
C PHE A 522 -34.69 9.67 -22.93
N MET A 523 -33.68 10.28 -23.55
CA MET A 523 -32.68 9.59 -24.37
C MET A 523 -31.88 8.58 -23.53
N VAL A 524 -31.39 8.95 -22.34
CA VAL A 524 -30.67 8.06 -21.40
C VAL A 524 -31.56 6.88 -20.97
N ARG A 525 -32.85 7.12 -20.74
CA ARG A 525 -33.80 6.04 -20.42
C ARG A 525 -33.95 5.03 -21.57
N ARG A 526 -34.00 5.50 -22.83
CA ARG A 526 -34.10 4.61 -23.99
C ARG A 526 -32.77 3.93 -24.31
N PHE A 527 -31.66 4.67 -24.17
CA PHE A 527 -30.31 4.27 -24.52
C PHE A 527 -29.30 4.76 -23.47
N SER A 528 -29.14 3.95 -22.43
CA SER A 528 -28.34 4.25 -21.24
C SER A 528 -26.86 4.55 -21.50
N PRO A 529 -26.19 3.94 -22.51
CA PRO A 529 -24.80 4.27 -22.86
C PRO A 529 -24.57 5.69 -23.39
N LEU A 530 -25.60 6.50 -23.65
CA LEU A 530 -25.47 7.83 -24.26
C LEU A 530 -24.38 8.69 -23.60
N LEU A 531 -24.41 8.79 -22.26
CA LEU A 531 -23.45 9.60 -21.50
C LEU A 531 -22.10 8.90 -21.29
N GLY A 532 -21.90 7.70 -21.84
CA GLY A 532 -20.61 7.02 -21.89
C GLY A 532 -19.75 7.44 -23.08
N TYR A 533 -20.34 8.02 -24.13
CA TYR A 533 -19.61 8.37 -25.35
C TYR A 533 -18.76 9.63 -25.22
N SER A 534 -17.57 9.60 -25.81
CA SER A 534 -16.68 10.77 -25.91
C SER A 534 -17.35 11.88 -26.73
N ILE A 535 -17.14 13.13 -26.30
CA ILE A 535 -17.64 14.30 -27.01
C ILE A 535 -16.94 14.40 -28.37
N GLU A 536 -15.62 14.38 -28.37
CA GLU A 536 -14.81 14.62 -29.58
C GLU A 536 -14.88 13.45 -30.56
N GLU A 537 -14.76 12.22 -30.08
CA GLU A 537 -14.64 11.05 -30.96
C GLU A 537 -16.00 10.54 -31.49
N VAL A 538 -17.10 10.83 -30.77
CA VAL A 538 -18.39 10.20 -31.07
C VAL A 538 -19.53 11.20 -31.16
N LEU A 539 -19.80 11.98 -30.10
CA LEU A 539 -21.00 12.81 -30.08
C LEU A 539 -20.92 13.95 -31.11
N ARG A 540 -19.76 14.64 -31.19
CA ARG A 540 -19.54 15.78 -32.08
C ARG A 540 -19.60 15.41 -33.56
N PRO A 541 -18.75 14.51 -34.10
CA PRO A 541 -18.72 14.22 -35.54
C PRO A 541 -20.06 13.68 -36.05
N LYS A 542 -20.75 12.86 -35.25
CA LYS A 542 -22.05 12.30 -35.64
C LYS A 542 -23.17 13.34 -35.61
N LEU A 543 -23.15 14.27 -34.65
CA LEU A 543 -24.15 15.32 -34.56
C LEU A 543 -23.93 16.41 -35.61
N GLU A 544 -22.68 16.75 -35.93
CA GLU A 544 -22.35 17.64 -37.04
C GLU A 544 -22.77 17.04 -38.39
N PHE A 545 -22.54 15.74 -38.62
CA PHE A 545 -23.02 15.08 -39.83
C PHE A 545 -24.55 15.11 -39.94
N LEU A 546 -25.27 14.86 -38.83
CA LEU A 546 -26.74 14.90 -38.79
C LEU A 546 -27.28 16.29 -39.18
N ILE A 547 -26.72 17.34 -38.60
CA ILE A 547 -27.23 18.71 -38.78
C ILE A 547 -26.74 19.30 -40.10
N ASN A 548 -25.44 19.22 -40.38
CA ASN A 548 -24.82 19.97 -41.47
C ASN A 548 -24.88 19.22 -42.81
N THR A 549 -24.94 17.88 -42.80
CA THR A 549 -24.95 17.08 -44.03
C THR A 549 -26.31 16.46 -44.27
N MET A 550 -26.90 15.83 -43.26
CA MET A 550 -28.22 15.20 -43.40
C MET A 550 -29.37 16.20 -43.28
N GLU A 551 -29.10 17.42 -42.82
CA GLU A 551 -30.09 18.50 -42.64
C GLU A 551 -31.28 18.08 -41.76
N LYS A 552 -31.04 17.14 -40.82
CA LYS A 552 -32.06 16.64 -39.89
C LYS A 552 -32.05 17.42 -38.58
N PRO A 553 -33.22 17.68 -37.97
CA PRO A 553 -33.29 18.38 -36.71
C PRO A 553 -32.72 17.53 -35.57
N VAL A 554 -32.19 18.20 -34.54
CA VAL A 554 -31.60 17.54 -33.37
C VAL A 554 -32.64 16.72 -32.59
N THR A 555 -33.93 17.05 -32.73
CA THR A 555 -35.06 16.32 -32.15
C THR A 555 -35.17 14.87 -32.63
N ASP A 556 -34.69 14.54 -33.84
CA ASP A 556 -34.64 13.16 -34.35
C ASP A 556 -33.78 12.25 -33.44
N LEU A 557 -32.79 12.82 -32.74
CA LEU A 557 -31.98 12.08 -31.77
C LEU A 557 -32.77 11.69 -30.52
N VAL A 558 -33.80 12.44 -30.15
CA VAL A 558 -34.66 12.13 -29.00
C VAL A 558 -35.47 10.87 -29.31
N GLU A 559 -36.01 10.81 -30.53
CA GLU A 559 -36.73 9.65 -31.03
C GLU A 559 -35.81 8.45 -31.21
N TYR A 560 -34.59 8.63 -31.71
CA TYR A 560 -33.66 7.52 -31.96
C TYR A 560 -32.24 7.74 -31.40
N PRO A 561 -32.06 7.69 -30.06
CA PRO A 561 -30.76 7.98 -29.43
C PRO A 561 -29.67 6.96 -29.75
N ARG A 562 -30.07 5.76 -30.21
CA ARG A 562 -29.18 4.69 -30.66
C ARG A 562 -28.35 5.11 -31.87
N TYR A 563 -28.69 6.19 -32.56
CA TYR A 563 -27.88 6.83 -33.60
C TYR A 563 -26.38 6.89 -33.22
N PHE A 564 -26.06 7.30 -31.99
CA PHE A 564 -24.68 7.43 -31.52
C PHE A 564 -23.92 6.10 -31.39
N SER A 565 -24.60 4.95 -31.42
CA SER A 565 -23.96 3.64 -31.36
C SER A 565 -23.46 3.12 -32.72
N TYR A 566 -23.99 3.65 -33.83
CA TYR A 566 -23.61 3.20 -35.16
C TYR A 566 -22.33 3.87 -35.66
N SER A 567 -21.52 3.16 -36.45
CA SER A 567 -20.32 3.74 -37.07
C SER A 567 -20.70 4.84 -38.06
N LEU A 568 -20.04 6.00 -37.94
CA LEU A 568 -20.27 7.13 -38.86
C LEU A 568 -19.86 6.75 -40.28
N GLU A 569 -18.65 6.23 -40.44
CA GLU A 569 -18.08 5.88 -41.75
C GLU A 569 -18.66 4.60 -42.34
N LYS A 570 -18.90 3.56 -41.51
CA LYS A 570 -19.28 2.24 -42.03
C LYS A 570 -20.78 2.05 -42.22
N LYS A 571 -21.63 2.86 -41.56
CA LYS A 571 -23.08 2.64 -41.57
C LYS A 571 -23.89 3.91 -41.80
N ILE A 572 -23.61 5.00 -41.09
CA ILE A 572 -24.41 6.22 -41.20
C ILE A 572 -24.22 6.89 -42.57
N LYS A 573 -22.98 7.24 -42.93
CA LYS A 573 -22.66 7.88 -44.21
C LYS A 573 -23.10 7.04 -45.43
N PRO A 574 -22.75 5.73 -45.54
CA PRO A 574 -23.12 4.95 -46.71
C PRO A 574 -24.63 4.90 -46.94
N ARG A 575 -25.41 4.65 -45.88
CA ARG A 575 -26.87 4.59 -45.99
C ARG A 575 -27.48 5.95 -46.32
N TYR A 576 -26.89 7.04 -45.82
CA TYR A 576 -27.37 8.39 -46.15
C TYR A 576 -27.19 8.67 -47.64
N TRP A 577 -26.01 8.36 -48.20
CA TRP A 577 -25.75 8.60 -49.62
C TRP A 577 -26.60 7.73 -50.55
N VAL A 578 -26.88 6.47 -50.17
CA VAL A 578 -27.84 5.60 -50.87
C VAL A 578 -29.23 6.26 -50.97
N LEU A 579 -29.73 6.80 -49.86
CA LEU A 579 -31.04 7.44 -49.77
C LEU A 579 -31.07 8.78 -50.50
N LYS A 580 -30.02 9.60 -50.34
CA LYS A 580 -29.89 10.90 -51.02
C LYS A 580 -29.86 10.73 -52.55
N ALA A 581 -29.11 9.75 -53.05
CA ALA A 581 -29.05 9.45 -54.48
C ALA A 581 -30.40 9.02 -55.08
N ARG A 582 -31.28 8.46 -54.25
CA ARG A 582 -32.64 8.03 -54.63
C ARG A 582 -33.72 9.03 -54.25
N ASN A 583 -33.33 10.16 -53.67
CA ASN A 583 -34.24 11.19 -53.14
C ASN A 583 -35.31 10.64 -52.18
N VAL A 584 -34.92 9.68 -51.33
CA VAL A 584 -35.81 9.06 -50.34
C VAL A 584 -35.56 9.66 -48.97
N GLU A 585 -36.60 10.19 -48.35
CA GLU A 585 -36.57 10.61 -46.95
C GLU A 585 -37.12 9.52 -46.03
N CYS A 586 -36.43 9.27 -44.91
CA CYS A 586 -36.91 8.37 -43.88
C CYS A 586 -36.41 8.76 -42.48
N SER A 587 -36.94 8.10 -41.46
CA SER A 587 -36.54 8.32 -40.07
C SER A 587 -35.16 7.71 -39.78
N LEU A 588 -34.45 8.22 -38.76
CA LEU A 588 -33.18 7.62 -38.32
C LEU A 588 -33.34 6.14 -37.91
N LYS A 589 -34.51 5.78 -37.38
CA LYS A 589 -34.82 4.41 -36.97
C LYS A 589 -34.92 3.49 -38.20
N ASP A 590 -35.59 3.93 -39.25
CA ASP A 590 -35.76 3.14 -40.48
C ASP A 590 -34.45 3.02 -41.24
N MET A 591 -33.69 4.12 -41.29
CA MET A 591 -32.37 4.16 -41.91
C MET A 591 -31.37 3.22 -41.24
N LEU A 592 -31.31 3.19 -39.90
CA LEU A 592 -30.20 2.55 -39.18
C LEU A 592 -30.58 1.29 -38.39
N GLY A 593 -31.86 1.13 -38.06
CA GLY A 593 -32.36 0.02 -37.26
C GLY A 593 -32.37 -1.32 -37.99
N LYS A 594 -32.43 -1.30 -39.32
CA LYS A 594 -32.45 -2.49 -40.20
C LYS A 594 -31.05 -3.07 -40.39
N ASN A 595 -30.95 -4.38 -40.66
CA ASN A 595 -29.70 -4.99 -41.15
C ASN A 595 -29.40 -4.51 -42.59
N ASP A 596 -28.33 -4.99 -43.22
CA ASP A 596 -27.93 -4.46 -44.54
C ASP A 596 -28.83 -4.99 -45.65
N GLU A 597 -29.31 -6.23 -45.53
CA GLU A 597 -30.21 -6.89 -46.47
C GLU A 597 -31.59 -6.23 -46.48
N GLN A 598 -32.21 -6.06 -45.31
CA GLN A 598 -33.51 -5.39 -45.16
C GLN A 598 -33.46 -3.94 -45.64
N PHE A 599 -32.34 -3.25 -45.39
CA PHE A 599 -32.17 -1.89 -45.87
C PHE A 599 -32.05 -1.84 -47.39
N ALA A 600 -31.31 -2.78 -48.00
CA ALA A 600 -31.17 -2.86 -49.45
C ALA A 600 -32.48 -3.28 -50.14
N GLU A 601 -33.20 -4.24 -49.59
CA GLU A 601 -34.50 -4.67 -50.12
C GLU A 601 -35.50 -3.52 -50.14
N GLU A 602 -35.62 -2.80 -49.02
CA GLU A 602 -36.62 -1.73 -48.87
C GLU A 602 -36.26 -0.45 -49.65
N PHE A 603 -34.99 -0.04 -49.65
CA PHE A 603 -34.60 1.26 -50.21
C PHE A 603 -33.81 1.17 -51.51
N MET A 604 -33.39 -0.02 -51.92
CA MET A 604 -32.60 -0.22 -53.12
C MET A 604 -33.25 -1.16 -54.15
N GLY A 605 -34.27 -1.94 -53.75
CA GLY A 605 -34.92 -2.93 -54.62
C GLY A 605 -34.00 -4.07 -55.05
N VAL A 606 -32.89 -4.26 -54.32
CA VAL A 606 -31.87 -5.29 -54.58
C VAL A 606 -31.49 -5.99 -53.27
N GLY A 607 -31.15 -7.27 -53.33
CA GLY A 607 -30.82 -8.08 -52.16
C GLY A 607 -29.47 -7.76 -51.49
N SER A 608 -28.73 -6.75 -51.96
CA SER A 608 -27.40 -6.40 -51.44
C SER A 608 -27.08 -4.90 -51.50
N MET A 609 -26.26 -4.43 -50.57
CA MET A 609 -25.96 -3.01 -50.37
C MET A 609 -24.87 -2.52 -51.34
N LEU A 610 -25.27 -1.71 -52.32
CA LEU A 610 -24.38 -0.98 -53.25
C LEU A 610 -24.25 0.48 -52.82
N VAL A 611 -23.09 0.88 -52.31
CA VAL A 611 -22.82 2.26 -51.86
C VAL A 611 -22.52 3.15 -53.07
N PRO A 612 -23.30 4.21 -53.36
CA PRO A 612 -22.90 5.23 -54.32
C PRO A 612 -21.68 5.99 -53.79
N LEU A 613 -20.70 6.27 -54.64
CA LEU A 613 -19.55 7.11 -54.29
C LEU A 613 -20.04 8.50 -53.83
N PRO A 614 -19.47 9.08 -52.75
CA PRO A 614 -19.84 10.42 -52.32
C PRO A 614 -19.56 11.44 -53.44
N PRO A 615 -20.39 12.48 -53.61
CA PRO A 615 -20.16 13.48 -54.64
C PRO A 615 -18.80 14.16 -54.38
N SER A 616 -17.98 14.27 -55.43
CA SER A 616 -16.71 15.01 -55.39
C SER A 616 -16.96 16.45 -54.95
N PRO A 617 -16.10 17.05 -54.10
CA PRO A 617 -16.25 18.45 -53.75
C PRO A 617 -16.17 19.28 -55.03
N ARG A 618 -17.23 20.05 -55.32
CA ARG A 618 -17.24 20.98 -56.45
C ARG A 618 -16.13 22.02 -56.21
N GLN A 619 -15.26 22.18 -57.21
CA GLN A 619 -14.20 23.18 -57.27
C GLN A 619 -14.75 24.60 -57.17
#